data_AF-A0A6C0CIB6-F1
#
_entry.id   AF-A0A6C0CIB6-F1
#
_cell.length_a   1.000
_cell.length_b   1.000
_cell.length_c   1.000
_cell.angle_alpha   90.00
_cell.angle_beta   90.00
_cell.angle_gamma   90.00
#
_symmetry.space_group_name_H-M   'P 1'
#
loop_
_entity.id
_entity.type
_entity.pdbx_description
1 polymer ?
#
loop_
_entity_poly.entity_id
_entity_poly.type
_entity_poly.pdbx_seq_one_letter_code
_entity_poly.pdbx_strand_id
1 'polypeptide(L)'
;MIKSLLTFLLPALIHGFSNLTPPTIKPIIINPSVPKPIIVGSTEPVPNFDPLNFSKDESKLPYLREAELKHGRIAMVASSLMPITELITNEKSIHNFDKLPTTAQSLIISSMFMGEFASMIKGWKNPYTNPFELKDDYQPGDFGFRIYRNLESDETKDLLNKELNNGRMAMIGALGMIVQELVTDKQLF
;
A
#
# COMPACT_ATOMS: atom_id res chain seq x y z
N MET A 1 9.56 -34.93 24.67
CA MET A 1 10.03 -34.34 23.40
C MET A 1 9.87 -32.82 23.31
N ILE A 2 8.73 -32.23 23.71
CA ILE A 2 8.47 -30.78 23.55
C ILE A 2 9.36 -29.87 24.43
N LYS A 3 9.76 -30.30 25.62
CA LYS A 3 10.64 -29.49 26.52
C LYS A 3 12.10 -29.36 26.02
N SER A 4 12.57 -30.24 25.13
CA SER A 4 13.94 -30.21 24.59
C SER A 4 14.07 -29.35 23.33
N LEU A 5 12.97 -29.09 22.62
CA LEU A 5 12.95 -28.24 21.43
C LEU A 5 12.93 -26.75 21.83
N LEU A 6 12.27 -26.43 22.96
CA LEU A 6 12.14 -25.07 23.48
C LEU A 6 13.44 -24.53 24.09
N THR A 7 14.29 -25.40 24.64
CA THR A 7 15.62 -25.02 25.17
C THR A 7 16.67 -24.82 24.09
N PHE A 8 16.47 -25.38 22.89
CA PHE A 8 17.38 -25.19 21.74
C PHE A 8 17.11 -23.89 20.96
N LEU A 9 15.87 -23.37 21.02
CA LEU A 9 15.43 -22.15 20.32
C LEU A 9 15.73 -20.85 21.10
N LEU A 10 15.86 -20.92 22.43
CA LEU A 10 16.12 -19.74 23.28
C LEU A 10 17.48 -19.05 23.04
N PRO A 11 18.62 -19.77 22.86
CA PRO A 11 19.92 -19.11 22.62
C PRO A 11 20.07 -18.55 21.20
N ALA A 12 19.31 -19.06 20.22
CA ALA A 12 19.31 -18.55 18.84
C ALA A 12 18.68 -17.15 18.72
N LEU A 13 17.72 -16.83 19.58
CA LEU A 13 17.10 -15.50 19.65
C LEU A 13 18.01 -14.44 20.29
N ILE A 14 18.89 -14.84 21.21
CA ILE A 14 19.76 -13.90 21.96
C ILE A 14 21.00 -13.53 21.15
N HIS A 15 21.57 -14.46 20.37
CA HIS A 15 22.76 -14.18 19.54
C HIS A 15 22.42 -13.59 18.16
N GLY A 16 21.16 -13.62 17.74
CA GLY A 16 20.71 -13.01 16.47
C GLY A 16 20.67 -11.48 16.50
N PHE A 17 20.69 -10.86 17.69
CA PHE A 17 20.59 -9.40 17.86
C PHE A 17 21.93 -8.68 18.06
N SER A 18 23.04 -9.39 18.32
CA SER A 18 24.34 -8.74 18.65
C SER A 18 25.12 -8.23 17.44
N ASN A 19 24.74 -8.59 16.21
CA ASN A 19 25.43 -8.13 15.00
C ASN A 19 24.82 -6.85 14.39
N LEU A 20 23.88 -6.19 15.08
CA LEU A 20 23.43 -4.84 14.73
C LEU A 20 24.34 -3.80 15.39
N THR A 21 25.61 -3.79 15.00
CA THR A 21 26.38 -2.55 15.15
C THR A 21 25.79 -1.53 14.16
N PRO A 22 25.33 -0.34 14.62
CA PRO A 22 24.89 0.67 13.68
C PRO A 22 26.09 1.05 12.81
N PRO A 23 25.99 1.02 11.46
CA PRO A 23 27.07 1.50 10.63
C PRO A 23 27.34 2.96 11.01
N THR A 24 28.60 3.29 11.29
CA THR A 24 29.03 4.67 11.56
C THR A 24 28.63 5.53 10.36
N ILE A 25 27.52 6.26 10.50
CA ILE A 25 27.04 7.20 9.49
C ILE A 25 28.05 8.35 9.48
N LYS A 26 28.92 8.39 8.48
CA LYS A 26 29.54 9.67 8.10
C LYS A 26 28.37 10.62 7.79
N PRO A 27 28.28 11.80 8.42
CA PRO A 27 27.22 12.73 8.09
C PRO A 27 27.42 13.12 6.63
N ILE A 28 26.61 12.51 5.75
CA ILE A 28 26.43 13.01 4.40
C ILE A 28 25.90 14.40 4.60
N ILE A 29 26.62 15.39 4.09
CA ILE A 29 26.21 16.79 4.08
C ILE A 29 24.82 16.82 3.46
N ILE A 30 23.80 16.92 4.32
CA ILE A 30 22.42 17.09 3.90
C ILE A 30 22.38 18.52 3.38
N ASN A 31 22.44 18.66 2.07
CA ASN A 31 22.06 19.90 1.41
C ASN A 31 20.61 20.17 1.86
N PRO A 32 20.29 21.30 2.51
CA PRO A 32 18.97 21.56 3.09
C PRO A 32 17.97 21.97 2.00
N SER A 33 17.93 21.25 0.89
CA SER A 33 16.81 21.25 -0.03
C SER A 33 15.93 20.07 0.37
N VAL A 34 14.79 20.37 0.99
CA VAL A 34 13.70 19.41 1.23
C VAL A 34 13.57 18.52 -0.02
N PRO A 35 13.78 17.20 0.05
CA PRO A 35 13.67 16.36 -1.12
C PRO A 35 12.21 16.39 -1.56
N LYS A 36 11.92 17.14 -2.61
CA LYS A 36 10.58 17.22 -3.21
C LYS A 36 10.12 15.79 -3.50
N PRO A 37 8.89 15.40 -3.11
CA PRO A 37 8.40 14.04 -3.33
C PRO A 37 8.45 13.72 -4.82
N ILE A 38 9.00 12.54 -5.14
CA ILE A 38 9.14 12.07 -6.52
C ILE A 38 7.77 11.55 -6.97
N ILE A 39 7.13 12.26 -7.90
CA ILE A 39 5.82 11.89 -8.45
C ILE A 39 6.04 11.34 -9.87
N VAL A 40 5.86 10.03 -10.04
CA VAL A 40 5.99 9.33 -11.34
C VAL A 40 4.63 9.14 -12.02
N GLY A 41 4.44 8.22 -12.97
CA GLY A 41 3.09 7.80 -13.41
C GLY A 41 2.51 8.46 -14.65
N SER A 42 3.23 9.41 -15.26
CA SER A 42 2.99 9.81 -16.64
C SER A 42 3.69 8.80 -17.55
N THR A 43 2.96 7.78 -17.99
CA THR A 43 3.46 6.76 -18.92
C THR A 43 2.53 6.68 -20.13
N GLU A 44 3.09 6.35 -21.28
CA GLU A 44 2.30 6.10 -22.50
C GLU A 44 1.42 4.85 -22.30
N PRO A 45 0.18 4.78 -22.83
CA PRO A 45 -0.42 5.62 -23.88
C PRO A 45 -1.27 6.82 -23.37
N VAL A 46 -1.43 7.01 -22.06
CA VAL A 46 -2.23 8.11 -21.47
C VAL A 46 -1.36 9.08 -20.67
N PRO A 47 -0.67 10.03 -21.33
CA PRO A 47 0.10 11.05 -20.63
C PRO A 47 -0.85 12.01 -19.89
N ASN A 48 -0.54 12.28 -18.61
CA ASN A 48 -1.21 13.28 -17.75
C ASN A 48 -2.73 13.43 -17.96
N PHE A 49 -3.47 12.35 -17.74
CA PHE A 49 -4.92 12.33 -17.85
C PHE A 49 -5.60 13.05 -16.66
N ASP A 50 -5.94 14.33 -16.84
CA ASP A 50 -6.73 15.12 -15.88
C ASP A 50 -7.72 16.06 -16.59
N PRO A 51 -8.85 15.55 -17.14
CA PRO A 51 -9.85 16.39 -17.80
C PRO A 51 -10.61 17.33 -16.85
N LEU A 52 -10.66 16.99 -15.55
CA LEU A 52 -11.39 17.75 -14.53
C LEU A 52 -10.50 18.76 -13.79
N ASN A 53 -9.20 18.79 -14.10
CA ASN A 53 -8.20 19.68 -13.54
C ASN A 53 -8.19 19.67 -11.99
N PHE A 54 -8.24 18.49 -11.38
CA PHE A 54 -8.07 18.38 -9.92
C PHE A 54 -6.61 18.60 -9.48
N SER A 55 -5.67 18.55 -10.41
CA SER A 55 -4.23 18.73 -10.18
C SER A 55 -3.73 20.18 -10.20
N LYS A 56 -4.60 21.19 -10.32
CA LYS A 56 -4.18 22.62 -10.37
C LYS A 56 -3.41 23.07 -9.13
N ASP A 57 -3.79 22.53 -7.97
CA ASP A 57 -3.15 22.85 -6.70
C ASP A 57 -1.95 21.92 -6.47
N GLU A 58 -0.72 22.44 -6.61
CA GLU A 58 0.51 21.65 -6.41
C GLU A 58 0.61 21.01 -5.02
N SER A 59 0.00 21.63 -4.01
CA SER A 59 -0.03 21.11 -2.63
C SER A 59 -0.89 19.84 -2.49
N LYS A 60 -1.90 19.67 -3.34
CA LYS A 60 -2.81 18.51 -3.30
C LYS A 60 -2.30 17.33 -4.14
N LEU A 61 -1.35 17.55 -5.04
CA LEU A 61 -0.79 16.51 -5.90
C LEU A 61 -0.21 15.31 -5.12
N PRO A 62 0.62 15.49 -4.07
CA PRO A 62 1.12 14.38 -3.27
C PRO A 62 0.01 13.58 -2.60
N TYR A 63 -1.06 14.26 -2.18
CA TYR A 63 -2.24 13.65 -1.55
C TYR A 63 -3.02 12.78 -2.53
N LEU A 64 -3.32 13.33 -3.72
CA LEU A 64 -4.00 12.57 -4.77
C LEU A 64 -3.17 11.35 -5.18
N ARG A 65 -1.84 11.47 -5.22
CA ARG A 65 -0.97 10.34 -5.53
C ARG A 65 -0.95 9.28 -4.42
N GLU A 66 -0.93 9.69 -3.16
CA GLU A 66 -1.02 8.72 -2.05
C GLU A 66 -2.35 7.96 -2.10
N ALA A 67 -3.45 8.67 -2.36
CA ALA A 67 -4.77 8.07 -2.51
C ALA A 67 -4.80 7.06 -3.68
N GLU A 68 -4.26 7.43 -4.84
CA GLU A 68 -4.16 6.55 -6.01
C GLU A 68 -3.37 5.27 -5.70
N LEU A 69 -2.22 5.39 -5.03
CA LEU A 69 -1.39 4.24 -4.66
C LEU A 69 -2.09 3.32 -3.64
N LYS A 70 -2.75 3.88 -2.62
CA LYS A 70 -3.49 3.08 -1.63
C LYS A 70 -4.63 2.30 -2.28
N HIS A 71 -5.44 2.96 -3.11
CA HIS A 71 -6.54 2.29 -3.82
C HIS A 71 -6.00 1.26 -4.82
N GLY A 72 -4.92 1.57 -5.53
CA GLY A 72 -4.26 0.64 -6.45
C GLY A 72 -3.77 -0.63 -5.75
N ARG A 73 -3.12 -0.50 -4.58
CA ARG A 73 -2.63 -1.65 -3.79
C ARG A 73 -3.77 -2.52 -3.27
N ILE A 74 -4.82 -1.90 -2.73
CA ILE A 74 -6.00 -2.62 -2.27
C ILE A 74 -6.69 -3.32 -3.44
N ALA A 75 -6.78 -2.67 -4.61
CA ALA A 75 -7.37 -3.25 -5.79
C ALA A 75 -6.56 -4.43 -6.35
N MET A 76 -5.23 -4.38 -6.33
CA MET A 76 -4.38 -5.52 -6.72
C MET A 76 -4.60 -6.74 -5.82
N VAL A 77 -4.78 -6.51 -4.52
CA VAL A 77 -5.12 -7.58 -3.57
C VAL A 77 -6.53 -8.09 -3.84
N ALA A 78 -7.52 -7.21 -4.00
CA ALA A 78 -8.91 -7.58 -4.28
C ALA A 78 -9.04 -8.38 -5.58
N SER A 79 -8.38 -7.94 -6.65
CA SER A 79 -8.45 -8.61 -7.95
C SER A 79 -7.87 -10.02 -7.94
N SER A 80 -6.93 -10.29 -7.04
CA SER A 80 -6.34 -11.61 -6.86
C SER A 80 -7.14 -12.48 -5.89
N LEU A 81 -7.67 -11.87 -4.82
CA LEU A 81 -8.43 -12.59 -3.79
C LEU A 81 -9.81 -13.01 -4.29
N MET A 82 -10.53 -12.18 -5.04
CA MET A 82 -11.90 -12.51 -5.48
C MET A 82 -12.00 -13.84 -6.24
N PRO A 83 -11.14 -14.14 -7.25
CA PRO A 83 -11.14 -15.45 -7.89
C PRO A 83 -10.71 -16.59 -6.95
N ILE A 84 -9.73 -16.35 -6.07
CA ILE A 84 -9.22 -17.37 -5.14
C ILE A 84 -10.31 -17.76 -4.13
N THR A 85 -11.03 -16.78 -3.58
CA THR A 85 -12.07 -17.04 -2.61
C THR A 85 -13.21 -17.82 -3.24
N GLU A 86 -13.59 -17.48 -4.47
CA GLU A 86 -14.62 -18.19 -5.23
C GLU A 86 -14.24 -19.64 -5.53
N LEU A 87 -12.99 -19.92 -5.92
CA LEU A 87 -12.53 -21.30 -6.17
C LEU A 87 -12.55 -22.18 -4.91
N ILE A 88 -12.30 -21.58 -3.74
CA ILE A 88 -12.26 -22.31 -2.46
C ILE A 88 -13.67 -22.53 -1.92
N THR A 89 -14.49 -21.47 -1.88
CA THR A 89 -15.82 -21.53 -1.25
C THR A 89 -16.90 -21.99 -2.22
N ASN A 90 -16.67 -21.93 -3.54
CA ASN A 90 -17.68 -22.10 -4.58
C ASN A 90 -18.93 -21.26 -4.27
N GLU A 91 -18.71 -20.04 -3.79
CA GLU A 91 -19.75 -19.07 -3.47
C GLU A 91 -19.33 -17.69 -3.99
N LYS A 92 -20.34 -16.83 -4.18
CA LYS A 92 -20.18 -15.43 -4.56
C LYS A 92 -19.21 -14.70 -3.62
N SER A 93 -18.13 -14.16 -4.18
CA SER A 93 -17.10 -13.43 -3.44
C SER A 93 -17.61 -12.17 -2.74
N ILE A 94 -18.62 -11.49 -3.29
CA ILE A 94 -19.19 -10.27 -2.70
C ILE A 94 -19.82 -10.54 -1.32
N HIS A 95 -20.58 -11.62 -1.20
CA HIS A 95 -21.27 -11.97 0.04
C HIS A 95 -20.47 -12.92 0.94
N ASN A 96 -19.29 -13.33 0.50
CA ASN A 96 -18.44 -14.22 1.28
C ASN A 96 -18.00 -13.56 2.60
N PHE A 97 -17.76 -12.24 2.60
CA PHE A 97 -17.40 -11.51 3.81
C PHE A 97 -18.54 -11.50 4.85
N ASP A 98 -19.79 -11.30 4.41
CA ASP A 98 -20.97 -11.23 5.28
C ASP A 98 -21.27 -12.55 6.01
N LYS A 99 -20.88 -13.68 5.41
CA LYS A 99 -21.08 -15.02 5.96
C LYS A 99 -20.02 -15.43 6.99
N LEU A 100 -18.90 -14.72 7.07
CA LEU A 100 -17.85 -15.01 8.05
C LEU A 100 -18.38 -14.79 9.49
N PRO A 101 -17.87 -15.53 10.49
CA PRO A 101 -18.22 -15.26 11.88
C PRO A 101 -17.83 -13.82 12.24
N THR A 102 -18.66 -13.14 13.04
CA THR A 102 -18.46 -11.73 13.44
C THR A 102 -17.08 -11.46 14.04
N THR A 103 -16.49 -12.45 14.71
CA THR A 103 -15.11 -12.39 15.21
C THR A 103 -14.08 -12.24 14.09
N ALA A 104 -14.24 -12.97 12.98
CA ALA A 104 -13.33 -12.89 11.84
C ALA A 104 -13.50 -11.57 11.06
N GLN A 105 -14.75 -11.14 10.85
CA GLN A 105 -15.04 -9.84 10.21
C GLN A 105 -14.42 -8.67 10.98
N SER A 106 -14.63 -8.64 12.30
CA SER A 106 -14.10 -7.58 13.16
C SER A 106 -12.58 -7.59 13.21
N LEU A 107 -11.94 -8.77 13.20
CA LEU A 107 -10.48 -8.88 13.09
C LEU A 107 -9.94 -8.30 11.78
N ILE A 108 -10.55 -8.63 10.64
CA ILE A 108 -10.14 -8.11 9.33
C ILE A 108 -10.26 -6.58 9.32
N ILE A 109 -11.43 -6.05 9.69
CA ILE A 109 -11.68 -4.60 9.71
C ILE A 109 -10.72 -3.90 10.69
N SER A 110 -10.51 -4.47 11.88
CA SER A 110 -9.59 -3.90 12.87
C SER A 110 -8.15 -3.87 12.38
N SER A 111 -7.71 -4.90 11.65
CA SER A 111 -6.37 -4.94 11.06
C SER A 111 -6.17 -3.88 9.97
N MET A 112 -7.18 -3.69 9.11
CA MET A 112 -7.17 -2.65 8.07
C MET A 112 -7.19 -1.26 8.69
N PHE A 113 -8.04 -1.05 9.71
CA PHE A 113 -8.11 0.21 10.45
C PHE A 113 -6.77 0.54 11.12
N MET A 114 -6.13 -0.44 11.75
CA MET A 114 -4.81 -0.24 12.36
C MET A 114 -3.74 0.14 11.33
N GLY A 115 -3.74 -0.52 10.17
CA GLY A 115 -2.82 -0.22 9.08
C GLY A 115 -2.99 1.20 8.52
N GLU A 116 -4.23 1.62 8.26
CA GLU A 116 -4.53 2.98 7.79
C GLU A 116 -4.19 4.03 8.85
N PHE A 117 -4.52 3.76 10.12
CA PHE A 117 -4.22 4.68 11.22
C PHE A 117 -2.70 4.87 11.41
N ALA A 118 -1.92 3.79 11.32
CA ALA A 118 -0.47 3.86 11.36
C ALA A 118 0.11 4.68 10.20
N SER A 119 -0.46 4.53 9.00
CA SER A 119 -0.05 5.31 7.82
C SER A 119 -0.34 6.81 7.98
N MET A 120 -1.48 7.15 8.56
CA MET A 120 -1.91 8.52 8.82
C MET A 120 -0.97 9.22 9.81
N ILE A 121 -0.62 8.57 10.92
CA ILE A 121 0.34 9.14 11.90
C ILE A 121 1.69 9.45 11.24
N LYS A 122 2.14 8.58 10.33
CA LYS A 122 3.43 8.71 9.68
C LYS A 122 3.43 9.84 8.66
N GLY A 123 2.50 9.86 7.72
CA GLY A 123 2.57 10.73 6.54
C GLY A 123 1.80 12.05 6.62
N TRP A 124 0.79 12.16 7.49
CA TRP A 124 -0.17 13.27 7.41
C TRP A 124 0.15 14.39 8.40
N LYS A 125 -0.13 15.64 8.01
CA LYS A 125 -0.11 16.78 8.93
C LYS A 125 -1.32 16.71 9.88
N ASN A 126 -1.27 17.46 10.97
CA ASN A 126 -2.35 17.46 11.96
C ASN A 126 -3.69 17.87 11.30
N PRO A 127 -4.75 17.05 11.42
CA PRO A 127 -6.00 17.27 10.70
C PRO A 127 -6.75 18.53 11.18
N TYR A 128 -6.44 19.01 12.38
CA TYR A 128 -7.04 20.21 12.95
C TYR A 128 -6.44 21.52 12.41
N THR A 129 -5.23 21.48 11.85
CA THR A 129 -4.56 22.68 11.31
C THR A 129 -4.58 22.70 9.79
N ASN A 130 -4.18 21.59 9.15
CA ASN A 130 -4.10 21.46 7.70
C ASN A 130 -4.76 20.14 7.26
N PRO A 131 -6.07 20.15 6.96
CA PRO A 131 -6.76 18.94 6.52
C PRO A 131 -6.25 18.51 5.13
N PHE A 132 -6.07 17.21 4.94
CA PHE A 132 -5.68 16.58 3.65
C PHE A 132 -4.32 17.01 3.08
N GLU A 133 -3.40 17.47 3.95
CA GLU A 133 -2.02 17.75 3.57
C GLU A 133 -1.04 16.72 4.14
N LEU A 134 -0.09 16.31 3.31
CA LEU A 134 1.03 15.46 3.68
C LEU A 134 2.17 16.28 4.27
N LYS A 135 3.02 15.63 5.05
CA LYS A 135 4.28 16.21 5.52
C LYS A 135 5.23 16.42 4.34
N ASP A 136 5.99 17.49 4.37
CA ASP A 136 6.85 17.90 3.24
C ASP A 136 8.05 16.96 3.04
N ASP A 137 8.40 16.19 4.07
CA ASP A 137 9.45 15.15 4.08
C ASP A 137 8.93 13.74 3.74
N TYR A 138 7.63 13.60 3.47
CA TYR A 138 6.99 12.31 3.24
C TYR A 138 6.85 11.99 1.74
N GLN A 139 7.41 10.85 1.33
CA GLN A 139 7.20 10.29 0.00
C GLN A 139 5.85 9.56 -0.04
N PRO A 140 4.93 9.94 -0.96
CA PRO A 140 3.65 9.24 -1.13
C PRO A 140 3.82 7.73 -1.31
N GLY A 141 3.07 6.95 -0.53
CA GLY A 141 3.11 5.49 -0.57
C GLY A 141 4.22 4.84 0.26
N ASP A 142 5.01 5.62 1.03
CA ASP A 142 6.04 5.08 1.91
C ASP A 142 5.48 4.61 3.28
N PHE A 143 5.32 3.30 3.43
CA PHE A 143 4.95 2.66 4.70
C PHE A 143 6.15 2.36 5.61
N GLY A 144 7.38 2.71 5.22
CA GLY A 144 8.60 2.48 6.00
C GLY A 144 9.31 1.17 5.66
N PHE A 145 8.72 0.37 4.77
CA PHE A 145 9.35 -0.81 4.18
C PHE A 145 10.35 -0.35 3.11
N ARG A 146 11.59 -0.06 3.53
CA ARG A 146 12.67 0.34 2.62
C ARG A 146 13.22 -0.86 1.83
N ILE A 147 12.44 -1.33 0.85
CA ILE A 147 12.86 -2.38 -0.08
C ILE A 147 13.92 -1.82 -1.06
N TYR A 148 13.82 -0.52 -1.39
CA TYR A 148 14.73 0.17 -2.30
C TYR A 148 15.62 1.16 -1.55
N ARG A 149 16.94 1.08 -1.82
CA ARG A 149 17.95 1.94 -1.17
C ARG A 149 18.07 3.33 -1.79
N ASN A 150 17.67 3.51 -3.05
CA ASN A 150 17.81 4.76 -3.79
C ASN A 150 16.58 5.06 -4.67
N LEU A 151 15.70 5.95 -4.20
CA LEU A 151 14.48 6.37 -4.90
C LEU A 151 14.75 7.20 -6.17
N GLU A 152 15.94 7.79 -6.30
CA GLU A 152 16.29 8.65 -7.44
C GLU A 152 16.77 7.86 -8.67
N SER A 153 17.11 6.57 -8.48
CA SER A 153 17.54 5.70 -9.57
C SER A 153 16.44 5.52 -10.62
N ASP A 154 16.81 5.53 -11.90
CA ASP A 154 15.85 5.39 -12.99
C ASP A 154 15.16 4.02 -13.00
N GLU A 155 15.86 2.99 -12.53
CA GLU A 155 15.28 1.66 -12.27
C GLU A 155 14.16 1.71 -11.24
N THR A 156 14.33 2.49 -10.15
CA THR A 156 13.28 2.62 -9.13
C THR A 156 12.08 3.39 -9.67
N LYS A 157 12.29 4.43 -10.50
CA LYS A 157 11.19 5.13 -11.17
C LYS A 157 10.40 4.21 -12.11
N ASP A 158 11.09 3.33 -12.85
CA ASP A 158 10.45 2.32 -13.70
C ASP A 158 9.62 1.32 -12.89
N LEU A 159 10.14 0.85 -11.75
CA LEU A 159 9.39 -0.03 -10.85
C LEU A 159 8.15 0.66 -10.26
N LEU A 160 8.26 1.93 -9.85
CA LEU A 160 7.12 2.72 -9.37
C LEU A 160 6.07 2.94 -10.47
N ASN A 161 6.50 3.15 -11.72
CA ASN A 161 5.59 3.23 -12.86
C ASN A 161 4.87 1.91 -13.11
N LYS A 162 5.57 0.78 -13.01
CA LYS A 162 4.98 -0.57 -13.14
C LYS A 162 3.96 -0.85 -12.04
N GLU A 163 4.28 -0.50 -10.80
CA GLU A 163 3.33 -0.61 -9.68
C GLU A 163 2.07 0.20 -9.96
N LEU A 164 2.22 1.46 -10.37
CA LEU A 164 1.08 2.34 -10.60
C LEU A 164 0.20 1.87 -11.76
N ASN A 165 0.81 1.42 -12.86
CA ASN A 165 0.08 0.93 -14.04
C ASN A 165 -0.67 -0.37 -13.73
N ASN A 166 -0.06 -1.29 -12.98
CA ASN A 166 -0.74 -2.49 -12.51
C ASN A 166 -1.87 -2.14 -11.53
N GLY A 167 -1.66 -1.17 -10.64
CA GLY A 167 -2.69 -0.66 -9.73
C GLY A 167 -3.89 -0.07 -10.47
N ARG A 168 -3.68 0.73 -11.51
CA ARG A 168 -4.75 1.29 -12.36
C ARG A 168 -5.56 0.21 -13.06
N MET A 169 -4.89 -0.78 -13.65
CA MET A 169 -5.58 -1.92 -14.27
C MET A 169 -6.36 -2.73 -13.23
N ALA A 170 -5.78 -2.98 -12.05
CA ALA A 170 -6.44 -3.71 -10.98
C ALA A 170 -7.68 -2.98 -10.45
N MET A 171 -7.65 -1.64 -10.33
CA MET A 171 -8.83 -0.86 -9.94
C MET A 171 -10.00 -1.05 -10.90
N ILE A 172 -9.74 -1.03 -12.21
CA ILE A 172 -10.76 -1.26 -13.23
C ILE A 172 -11.22 -2.73 -13.21
N GLY A 173 -10.28 -3.67 -13.08
CA GLY A 173 -10.56 -5.10 -13.04
C GLY A 173 -11.42 -5.51 -11.83
N ALA A 174 -11.07 -5.06 -10.63
CA ALA A 174 -11.84 -5.30 -9.41
C ALA A 174 -13.24 -4.70 -9.50
N LEU A 175 -13.36 -3.46 -10.01
CA LEU A 175 -14.67 -2.85 -10.25
C LEU A 175 -15.51 -3.66 -11.24
N GLY A 176 -14.90 -4.14 -12.33
CA GLY A 176 -15.56 -5.00 -13.32
C GLY A 176 -16.08 -6.30 -12.71
N MET A 177 -15.26 -6.99 -11.93
CA MET A 177 -15.64 -8.23 -11.22
C MET A 177 -16.81 -8.00 -10.26
N ILE A 178 -16.77 -6.92 -9.47
CA ILE A 178 -17.84 -6.57 -8.54
C ILE A 178 -19.14 -6.29 -9.31
N VAL A 179 -19.09 -5.47 -10.37
CA VAL A 179 -20.28 -5.12 -11.16
C VAL A 179 -20.88 -6.35 -11.85
N GLN A 180 -20.05 -7.23 -12.40
CA GLN A 180 -20.52 -8.45 -13.07
C GLN A 180 -21.25 -9.39 -12.10
N GLU A 181 -20.69 -9.60 -10.91
CA GLU A 181 -21.28 -10.46 -9.89
C GLU A 181 -22.58 -9.87 -9.31
N LEU A 182 -22.66 -8.54 -9.15
CA LEU A 182 -23.89 -7.84 -8.72
C LEU A 182 -25.01 -7.89 -9.77
N VAL A 183 -24.70 -7.74 -11.05
CA VAL A 183 -25.72 -7.69 -12.12
C VAL A 183 -26.17 -9.08 -12.53
N THR A 184 -25.23 -10.03 -12.62
CA THR A 184 -25.51 -11.38 -13.11
C THR A 184 -26.02 -12.29 -12.00
N ASP A 185 -25.76 -11.93 -10.74
CA ASP A 185 -26.07 -12.73 -9.54
C ASP A 185 -25.45 -14.14 -9.56
N LYS A 186 -24.45 -14.34 -10.43
CA LYS A 186 -23.72 -15.58 -10.67
C LYS A 186 -22.25 -15.39 -10.32
N GLN A 187 -21.61 -16.53 -10.12
CA GLN A 187 -20.17 -16.65 -9.98
C GLN A 187 -19.43 -16.12 -11.21
N LEU A 188 -18.25 -15.55 -10.98
CA LEU A 188 -17.33 -15.11 -12.04
C LEU A 188 -16.66 -16.32 -12.72
N PHE A 189 -16.48 -17.42 -11.99
CA PHE A 189 -15.85 -18.67 -12.46
C PHE A 189 -16.63 -19.93 -12.06
#